data_AF-A0A3D1IF44-F1
#
_entry.id   AF-A0A3D1IF44-F1
#
_cell.length_a   1.000
_cell.length_b   1.000
_cell.length_c   1.000
_cell.angle_alpha   90.00
_cell.angle_beta   90.00
_cell.angle_gamma   90.00
#
_symmetry.space_group_name_H-M   'P 1'
#
loop_
_entity.id
_entity.type
_entity.pdbx_description
1 polymer ?
#
loop_
_entity_poly.entity_id
_entity_poly.type
_entity_poly.pdbx_seq_one_letter_code
_entity_poly.pdbx_strand_id
1 'polypeptide(L)' 'MSNNELHTDLRTAVRELCSRFPDSYWRELDAQEAYPEEFVKTLT' A
#
# COMPACT_ATOMS: atom_id res chain seq x y z
N MET A 1 -13.34 -22.14 -6.76
CA MET A 1 -12.87 -20.96 -6.03
C MET A 1 -12.37 -21.43 -4.68
N SER A 2 -11.16 -21.96 -4.62
CA SER A 2 -10.55 -22.34 -3.35
C SER A 2 -10.12 -21.07 -2.62
N ASN A 3 -10.35 -20.99 -1.31
CA ASN A 3 -9.99 -19.83 -0.46
C ASN A 3 -8.54 -19.34 -0.65
N ASN A 4 -7.65 -20.24 -1.09
CA ASN A 4 -6.25 -20.00 -1.40
C ASN A 4 -6.03 -19.07 -2.62
N GLU A 5 -6.88 -19.16 -3.65
CA GLU A 5 -6.81 -18.32 -4.85
C GLU A 5 -7.15 -16.87 -4.51
N LEU A 6 -8.21 -16.66 -3.73
CA LEU A 6 -8.61 -15.33 -3.22
C LEU A 6 -7.53 -14.72 -2.31
N HIS A 7 -6.91 -15.53 -1.45
CA HIS A 7 -5.80 -15.06 -0.61
C HIS A 7 -4.57 -14.67 -1.43
N THR A 8 -4.27 -15.40 -2.52
CA THR A 8 -3.15 -15.09 -3.40
C THR A 8 -3.38 -13.79 -4.17
N ASP A 9 -4.59 -13.61 -4.68
CA ASP A 9 -4.99 -12.40 -5.42
C ASP A 9 -4.92 -11.16 -4.52
N LEU A 10 -5.49 -11.24 -3.31
CA LEU A 10 -5.42 -10.19 -2.31
C LEU A 10 -3.97 -9.82 -1.94
N ARG A 11 -3.11 -10.81 -1.70
CA ARG A 11 -1.70 -10.56 -1.36
C ARG A 11 -0.93 -9.92 -2.52
N THR A 12 -1.31 -10.23 -3.76
CA THR A 12 -0.71 -9.65 -4.96
C THR A 12 -1.11 -8.19 -5.09
N ALA A 13 -2.41 -7.89 -4.99
CA ALA A 13 -2.93 -6.53 -5.00
C ALA A 13 -2.33 -5.66 -3.89
N VAL A 14 -2.20 -6.19 -2.67
CA VAL A 14 -1.56 -5.47 -1.54
C VAL A 14 -0.06 -5.22 -1.82
N ARG A 15 0.66 -6.16 -2.42
CA ARG A 15 2.07 -5.95 -2.77
C ARG A 15 2.26 -4.90 -3.86
N GLU A 16 1.39 -4.91 -4.87
CA GLU A 16 1.40 -3.89 -5.92
C GLU A 16 1.02 -2.51 -5.39
N LEU A 17 0.13 -2.44 -4.40
CA LEU A 17 -0.15 -1.21 -3.69
C LEU A 17 1.09 -0.71 -2.94
N CYS A 18 1.71 -1.56 -2.12
CA CYS A 18 2.90 -1.20 -1.35
C CYS A 18 4.09 -0.83 -2.24
N SER A 19 4.23 -1.40 -3.44
CA SER A 19 5.33 -1.05 -4.36
C SER A 19 5.23 0.37 -4.92
N ARG A 20 4.05 1.00 -4.87
CA ARG A 20 3.84 2.40 -5.26
C ARG A 20 4.28 3.40 -4.19
N PHE A 21 4.48 2.94 -2.95
CA PHE A 21 4.87 3.76 -1.81
C PHE A 21 6.23 3.31 -1.26
N PRO A 22 7.34 3.66 -1.97
CA PRO A 22 8.69 3.27 -1.58
C PRO A 22 9.15 3.99 -0.30
N ASP A 23 10.29 3.58 0.25
CA ASP A 23 10.86 4.18 1.47
C ASP A 23 11.03 5.70 1.41
N SER A 24 11.25 6.28 0.22
CA SER A 24 11.36 7.73 0.04
C SER A 24 10.06 8.45 0.39
N TYR A 25 8.90 7.92 -0.03
CA TYR A 25 7.59 8.48 0.31
C TYR A 25 7.41 8.57 1.82
N TRP A 26 7.72 7.50 2.54
CA TRP A 26 7.60 7.45 3.99
C TRP A 26 8.59 8.39 4.69
N ARG A 27 9.82 8.52 4.17
CA ARG A 27 10.81 9.46 4.73
C ARG A 27 10.40 10.92 4.52
N GLU A 28 9.87 11.26 3.35
CA GLU A 28 9.39 12.63 3.06
C GLU A 28 8.17 12.96 3.93
N LEU A 29 7.26 12.01 4.08
CA LEU A 29 6.09 12.14 4.94
C LEU A 29 6.45 12.32 6.42
N ASP A 30 7.37 11.50 6.93
CA ASP A 30 7.91 11.59 8.30
C ASP A 30 8.61 12.94 8.53
N ALA A 31 9.42 13.39 7.57
CA ALA A 31 10.08 14.70 7.63
C ALA A 31 9.10 15.87 7.65
N GLN A 32 7.89 15.69 7.12
CA GLN A 32 6.82 16.69 7.11
C GLN A 32 5.83 16.52 8.26
N GLU A 33 5.98 15.51 9.11
CA GLU A 33 5.02 15.12 10.16
C GLU A 33 3.58 15.01 9.61
N ALA A 34 3.47 14.57 8.35
CA ALA A 34 2.24 14.62 7.57
C ALA A 34 1.48 13.28 7.60
N TYR A 35 0.18 13.33 7.37
CA TYR A 35 -0.65 12.14 7.24
C TYR A 35 -0.58 11.59 5.80
N PRO A 36 -0.44 10.26 5.60
CA PRO A 36 -0.32 9.66 4.27
C PRO A 36 -1.65 9.61 3.53
N GLU A 37 -2.21 10.77 3.17
CA GLU A 37 -3.50 10.88 2.48
C GLU A 37 -3.52 10.10 1.17
N GLU A 38 -2.42 10.13 0.41
CA GLU A 38 -2.32 9.44 -0.88
C GLU A 38 -2.39 7.90 -0.75
N PHE A 39 -1.74 7.35 0.29
CA PHE A 39 -1.82 5.93 0.61
C PHE A 39 -3.25 5.51 0.96
N VAL A 40 -3.91 6.27 1.84
CA VAL A 40 -5.29 5.98 2.28
C VAL A 40 -6.29 6.13 1.13
N LYS A 41 -6.10 7.14 0.28
CA LYS A 41 -6.90 7.33 -0.93
C LYS A 41 -6.76 6.17 -1.91
N THR A 42 -5.60 5.51 -1.95
CA THR A 42 -5.39 4.36 -2.84
C THR A 42 -5.93 3.06 -2.25
N LEU A 43 -6.17 3.01 -0.92
CA LEU A 43 -6.80 1.89 -0.22
C LEU A 43 -8.34 1.87 -0.32
N THR A 44 -8.95 3.01 -0.65
CA THR A 44 -10.42 3.22 -0.67
C THR A 44 -10.95 3.09 -2.09
#